data_AF-A0A959UMQ7-F1
#
_entry.id   AF-A0A959UMQ7-F1
#
_cell.length_a   1.000
_cell.length_b   1.000
_cell.length_c   1.000
_cell.angle_alpha   90.00
_cell.angle_beta   90.00
_cell.angle_gamma   90.00
#
_symmetry.space_group_name_H-M   'P 1'
#
loop_
_entity.id
_entity.type
_entity.pdbx_description
1 polymer ?
#
loop_
_entity_poly.entity_id
_entity_poly.type
_entity_poly.pdbx_seq_one_letter_code
_entity_poly.pdbx_strand_id
1 'polypeptide(L)'
;MKNLLPFFMMLLAIQVFAQSTHTIDFEPAGTGSDWSWIVTENDDNPPLEFIANPVSGGINTSATVAKFTARVTGNPWALTFTDGDGEFTFDGSNYMVSIMVYKPVISNIAVKFEGTSAPIEIQIPNTVTNQWEEITFDFSGSIGNTYSRIVIIPDFEARTQENIVYFDNIQVPDGVTSVLPEPAVAAPTPTQDPGDVISMFSDAYTDVPVDTWLTVWSSGTLEDVSIAGNPTKKYSSLNFAGIETTGANLIDVTGMTHFHIDIWSPDNNDFKVKLVDFGADGLFGGGDDTEHEIIYP
;
A
#
# COMPACT_ATOMS: atom_id res chain seq x y z
N MET A 1 51.17 -34.20 -45.82
CA MET A 1 50.53 -32.89 -45.54
C MET A 1 49.27 -33.16 -44.73
N LYS A 2 49.24 -32.74 -43.46
CA LYS A 2 48.06 -32.92 -42.61
C LYS A 2 47.25 -31.63 -42.64
N ASN A 3 46.04 -31.71 -43.20
CA ASN A 3 45.09 -30.60 -43.25
C ASN A 3 44.49 -30.45 -41.85
N LEU A 4 44.76 -29.31 -41.19
CA LEU A 4 44.14 -28.92 -39.94
C LEU A 4 43.00 -27.95 -40.26
N LEU A 5 41.77 -28.35 -39.92
CA LEU A 5 40.57 -27.52 -40.04
C LEU A 5 40.41 -26.72 -38.72
N PRO A 6 40.29 -25.39 -38.75
CA PRO A 6 40.02 -24.63 -37.52
C PRO A 6 38.57 -24.88 -37.06
N PHE A 7 38.43 -25.44 -35.86
CA PHE A 7 37.17 -25.55 -35.14
C PHE A 7 36.86 -24.19 -34.49
N PHE A 8 35.81 -23.51 -34.96
CA PHE A 8 35.31 -22.27 -34.38
C PHE A 8 34.14 -22.59 -33.45
N MET A 9 34.37 -22.55 -32.13
CA MET A 9 33.33 -22.70 -31.12
C MET A 9 32.80 -21.31 -30.78
N MET A 10 31.61 -20.97 -31.28
CA MET A 10 30.89 -19.76 -30.89
C MET A 10 30.22 -20.01 -29.54
N LEU A 11 30.79 -19.45 -28.46
CA LEU A 11 30.18 -19.46 -27.14
C LEU A 11 29.11 -18.36 -27.12
N LEU A 12 27.83 -18.74 -27.25
CA LEU A 12 26.72 -17.82 -27.02
C LEU A 12 26.54 -17.68 -25.51
N ALA A 13 27.06 -16.62 -24.92
CA ALA A 13 26.75 -16.25 -23.54
C ALA A 13 25.33 -15.67 -23.51
N ILE A 14 24.34 -16.49 -23.13
CA ILE A 14 23.02 -15.99 -22.74
C ILE A 14 23.21 -15.30 -21.39
N GLN A 15 23.28 -13.98 -21.41
CA GLN A 15 23.19 -13.16 -20.21
C GLN A 15 21.72 -13.21 -19.78
N VAL A 16 21.40 -14.04 -18.78
CA VAL A 16 20.12 -13.92 -18.08
C VAL A 16 20.28 -12.73 -17.15
N PHE A 17 19.73 -11.58 -17.51
CA PHE A 17 19.55 -10.51 -16.54
C PHE A 17 18.50 -11.01 -15.56
N ALA A 18 18.86 -11.15 -14.29
CA ALA A 18 17.86 -11.30 -13.24
C ALA A 18 17.04 -10.00 -13.24
N GLN A 19 15.73 -10.15 -13.41
CA GLN A 19 14.79 -9.04 -13.34
C GLN A 19 14.73 -8.56 -11.89
N SER A 20 14.81 -7.25 -11.67
CA SER A 20 14.47 -6.63 -10.38
C SER A 20 12.95 -6.66 -10.26
N THR A 21 12.42 -7.77 -9.71
CA THR A 21 11.00 -8.01 -9.46
C THR A 21 10.77 -8.37 -8.01
N HIS A 22 9.65 -7.90 -7.46
CA HIS A 22 9.12 -8.41 -6.20
C HIS A 22 7.98 -9.37 -6.48
N THR A 23 7.83 -10.35 -5.60
CA THR A 23 6.77 -11.35 -5.71
C THR A 23 5.69 -11.03 -4.67
N ILE A 24 4.46 -10.89 -5.14
CA ILE A 24 3.27 -10.90 -4.28
C ILE A 24 2.85 -12.37 -4.16
N ASP A 25 3.07 -12.98 -2.99
CA ASP A 25 2.95 -14.42 -2.74
C ASP A 25 1.91 -14.80 -1.67
N PHE A 26 1.28 -13.80 -1.05
CA PHE A 26 0.22 -13.95 -0.04
C PHE A 26 0.62 -14.75 1.20
N GLU A 27 1.92 -15.01 1.40
CA GLU A 27 2.43 -15.74 2.54
C GLU A 27 2.36 -14.89 3.82
N PRO A 28 2.29 -15.49 5.03
CA PRO A 28 2.30 -14.73 6.26
C PRO A 28 3.54 -13.83 6.36
N ALA A 29 3.33 -12.51 6.47
CA ALA A 29 4.37 -11.49 6.43
C ALA A 29 5.16 -11.41 5.11
N GLY A 30 4.63 -12.01 4.04
CA GLY A 30 5.08 -11.84 2.65
C GLY A 30 4.48 -10.59 2.02
N THR A 31 5.08 -10.13 0.92
CA THR A 31 4.62 -8.95 0.20
C THR A 31 3.21 -9.17 -0.34
N GLY A 32 2.32 -8.21 -0.12
CA GLY A 32 0.93 -8.30 -0.57
C GLY A 32 -0.04 -8.96 0.42
N SER A 33 0.46 -9.53 1.51
CA SER A 33 -0.36 -10.19 2.55
C SER A 33 -1.09 -9.21 3.47
N ASP A 34 -0.58 -7.99 3.61
CA ASP A 34 -1.12 -6.88 4.41
C ASP A 34 -1.81 -5.79 3.57
N TRP A 35 -1.81 -5.95 2.24
CA TRP A 35 -2.41 -5.01 1.30
C TRP A 35 -3.94 -5.06 1.33
N SER A 36 -4.59 -3.94 1.02
CA SER A 36 -6.05 -3.86 0.94
C SER A 36 -6.55 -4.30 -0.43
N TRP A 37 -6.87 -5.60 -0.58
CA TRP A 37 -7.47 -6.15 -1.80
C TRP A 37 -8.98 -5.95 -1.84
N ILE A 38 -9.45 -5.14 -2.77
CA ILE A 38 -10.86 -4.81 -2.95
C ILE A 38 -11.40 -5.59 -4.15
N VAL A 39 -12.50 -6.32 -3.96
CA VAL A 39 -13.24 -6.97 -5.06
C VAL A 39 -14.39 -6.06 -5.49
N THR A 40 -14.57 -5.89 -6.80
CA THR A 40 -15.72 -5.16 -7.37
C THR A 40 -16.20 -5.82 -8.66
N GLU A 41 -17.35 -5.36 -9.17
CA GLU A 41 -17.99 -5.86 -10.39
C GLU A 41 -18.40 -7.34 -10.33
N ASN A 42 -18.38 -7.95 -9.14
CA ASN A 42 -18.60 -9.38 -8.93
C ASN A 42 -19.90 -9.63 -8.16
N ASP A 43 -20.96 -8.90 -8.52
CA ASP A 43 -22.28 -8.93 -7.86
C ASP A 43 -22.25 -8.51 -6.39
N ASP A 44 -22.21 -9.47 -5.46
CA ASP A 44 -22.13 -9.21 -4.01
C ASP A 44 -20.73 -8.81 -3.54
N ASN A 45 -19.75 -8.77 -4.46
CA ASN A 45 -18.37 -8.37 -4.22
C ASN A 45 -17.76 -9.08 -2.99
N PRO A 46 -17.73 -10.44 -2.98
CA PRO A 46 -17.16 -11.17 -1.86
C PRO A 46 -15.69 -10.79 -1.73
N PRO A 47 -15.17 -10.63 -0.50
CA PRO A 47 -13.77 -10.28 -0.31
C PRO A 47 -12.85 -11.32 -0.97
N LEU A 48 -11.68 -10.88 -1.42
CA LEU A 48 -10.63 -11.80 -1.85
C LEU A 48 -10.19 -12.61 -0.62
N GLU A 49 -10.14 -13.92 -0.75
CA GLU A 49 -9.79 -14.81 0.37
C GLU A 49 -8.32 -15.26 0.23
N PHE A 50 -7.55 -15.20 1.32
CA PHE A 50 -6.23 -15.85 1.40
C PHE A 50 -6.39 -17.17 2.16
N ILE A 51 -6.15 -18.27 1.46
CA ILE A 51 -6.37 -19.62 2.01
C ILE A 51 -5.14 -20.49 1.85
N ALA A 52 -5.07 -21.58 2.62
CA ALA A 52 -4.08 -22.62 2.40
C ALA A 52 -4.20 -23.16 0.96
N ASN A 53 -3.08 -23.26 0.25
CA ASN A 53 -3.02 -23.67 -1.14
C ASN A 53 -3.65 -25.07 -1.31
N PRO A 54 -4.84 -25.18 -1.91
CA PRO A 54 -5.55 -26.46 -2.01
C PRO A 54 -4.91 -27.40 -3.04
N VAL A 55 -4.01 -26.88 -3.87
CA VAL A 55 -3.37 -27.56 -5.00
C VAL A 55 -1.85 -27.30 -5.00
N SER A 56 -1.23 -27.40 -3.82
CA SER A 56 0.21 -27.24 -3.67
C SER A 56 1.00 -28.37 -4.37
N GLY A 57 2.07 -28.01 -5.05
CA GLY A 57 2.95 -28.91 -5.81
C GLY A 57 3.20 -28.44 -7.25
N GLY A 58 4.04 -29.17 -7.98
CA GLY A 58 4.40 -28.78 -9.34
C GLY A 58 5.13 -27.44 -9.36
N ILE A 59 4.60 -26.46 -10.11
CA ILE A 59 5.21 -25.13 -10.23
C ILE A 59 4.84 -24.18 -9.08
N ASN A 60 3.74 -24.43 -8.36
CA ASN A 60 3.32 -23.63 -7.21
C ASN A 60 3.43 -24.46 -5.93
N THR A 61 4.48 -24.23 -5.16
CA THR A 61 4.71 -24.88 -3.86
C THR A 61 4.37 -23.98 -2.67
N SER A 62 3.76 -22.81 -2.89
CA SER A 62 3.37 -21.86 -1.85
C SER A 62 2.40 -22.50 -0.86
N ALA A 63 2.44 -22.06 0.40
CA ALA A 63 1.54 -22.54 1.45
C ALA A 63 0.19 -21.85 1.39
N THR A 64 0.13 -20.61 0.92
CA THR A 64 -1.07 -19.79 0.76
C THR A 64 -1.30 -19.37 -0.68
N VAL A 65 -2.56 -19.07 -1.04
CA VAL A 65 -2.94 -18.51 -2.34
C VAL A 65 -4.11 -17.53 -2.19
N ALA A 66 -4.24 -16.60 -3.13
CA ALA A 66 -5.45 -15.82 -3.28
C ALA A 66 -6.53 -16.65 -3.98
N LYS A 67 -7.76 -16.59 -3.44
CA LYS A 67 -8.95 -17.23 -3.98
C LYS A 67 -9.98 -16.16 -4.33
N PHE A 68 -10.31 -16.10 -5.61
CA PHE A 68 -11.39 -15.29 -6.16
C PHE A 68 -12.57 -16.19 -6.54
N THR A 69 -13.75 -15.92 -5.97
CA THR A 69 -14.99 -16.62 -6.34
C THR A 69 -15.72 -15.79 -7.38
N ALA A 70 -15.57 -16.12 -8.66
CA ALA A 70 -16.22 -15.40 -9.74
C ALA A 70 -17.70 -15.81 -9.84
N ARG A 71 -18.59 -14.84 -9.58
CA ARG A 71 -20.04 -15.07 -9.49
C ARG A 71 -20.65 -15.38 -10.85
N VAL A 72 -21.74 -16.16 -10.84
CA VAL A 72 -22.62 -16.37 -12.00
C VAL A 72 -23.22 -15.04 -12.47
N THR A 73 -23.67 -14.24 -11.51
CA THR A 73 -24.31 -12.93 -11.70
C THR A 73 -23.32 -11.77 -11.76
N GLY A 74 -22.05 -12.03 -11.43
CA GLY A 74 -20.97 -11.06 -11.55
C GLY A 74 -20.70 -10.72 -13.01
N ASN A 75 -20.15 -9.54 -13.25
CA ASN A 75 -19.77 -9.15 -14.59
C ASN A 75 -18.70 -10.12 -15.13
N PRO A 76 -18.62 -10.32 -16.45
CA PRO A 76 -17.56 -11.12 -17.04
C PRO A 76 -16.18 -10.58 -16.64
N TRP A 77 -16.01 -9.25 -16.51
CA TRP A 77 -14.81 -8.54 -16.04
C TRP A 77 -14.74 -8.28 -14.53
N ALA A 78 -15.43 -9.09 -13.71
CA ALA A 78 -15.30 -9.05 -12.25
C ALA A 78 -13.82 -9.07 -11.84
N LEU A 79 -13.42 -8.24 -10.88
CA LEU A 79 -12.00 -7.93 -10.64
C LEU A 79 -11.66 -7.76 -9.17
N THR A 80 -10.37 -7.79 -8.88
CA THR A 80 -9.80 -7.31 -7.61
C THR A 80 -8.65 -6.35 -7.86
N PHE A 81 -8.48 -5.36 -6.99
CA PHE A 81 -7.41 -4.37 -7.08
C PHE A 81 -6.89 -3.98 -5.71
N THR A 82 -5.74 -3.31 -5.71
CA THR A 82 -5.06 -2.84 -4.51
C THR A 82 -5.02 -1.30 -4.48
N ASP A 83 -4.95 -0.70 -3.31
CA ASP A 83 -4.87 0.75 -3.12
C ASP A 83 -3.92 1.09 -1.97
N GLY A 84 -2.95 1.98 -2.23
CA GLY A 84 -2.04 2.48 -1.21
C GLY A 84 -0.83 1.60 -0.94
N ASP A 85 -0.55 0.62 -1.79
CA ASP A 85 0.50 -0.39 -1.57
C ASP A 85 1.86 -0.04 -2.23
N GLY A 86 2.01 1.20 -2.67
CA GLY A 86 3.22 1.74 -3.29
C GLY A 86 3.08 2.06 -4.77
N GLU A 87 4.21 2.34 -5.41
CA GLU A 87 4.27 2.71 -6.83
C GLU A 87 5.04 1.66 -7.66
N PHE A 88 4.48 1.30 -8.82
CA PHE A 88 5.07 0.41 -9.81
C PHE A 88 5.63 1.25 -10.96
N THR A 89 6.96 1.33 -11.07
CA THR A 89 7.63 2.02 -12.18
C THR A 89 8.26 0.99 -13.11
N PHE A 90 7.86 1.03 -14.37
CA PHE A 90 8.41 0.15 -15.40
C PHE A 90 9.70 0.74 -15.98
N ASP A 91 10.74 -0.07 -16.12
CA ASP A 91 12.01 0.28 -16.76
C ASP A 91 12.47 -0.83 -17.72
N GLY A 92 13.62 -0.63 -18.37
CA GLY A 92 14.17 -1.58 -19.34
C GLY A 92 14.64 -2.91 -18.75
N SER A 93 14.51 -3.10 -17.44
CA SER A 93 14.92 -4.29 -16.70
C SER A 93 13.79 -4.99 -15.96
N ASN A 94 12.55 -4.44 -15.93
CA ASN A 94 11.48 -4.97 -15.07
C ASN A 94 10.09 -5.07 -15.73
N TYR A 95 10.02 -4.98 -17.07
CA TYR A 95 8.77 -4.88 -17.84
C TYR A 95 8.03 -6.19 -18.13
N MET A 96 8.52 -7.33 -17.67
CA MET A 96 7.79 -8.60 -17.77
C MET A 96 7.09 -8.87 -16.44
N VAL A 97 5.77 -8.94 -16.46
CA VAL A 97 4.96 -9.28 -15.27
C VAL A 97 4.51 -10.72 -15.40
N SER A 98 4.63 -11.54 -14.36
CA SER A 98 4.07 -12.90 -14.35
C SER A 98 3.09 -13.11 -13.20
N ILE A 99 2.19 -14.08 -13.37
CA ILE A 99 1.23 -14.53 -12.36
C ILE A 99 1.00 -16.02 -12.55
N MET A 100 0.98 -16.77 -11.45
CA MET A 100 0.49 -18.14 -11.49
C MET A 100 -1.03 -18.13 -11.31
N VAL A 101 -1.75 -18.83 -12.19
CA VAL A 101 -3.21 -18.95 -12.15
C VAL A 101 -3.64 -20.41 -12.20
N TYR A 102 -4.70 -20.73 -11.47
CA TYR A 102 -5.42 -22.00 -11.52
C TYR A 102 -6.91 -21.71 -11.64
N LYS A 103 -7.55 -22.16 -12.72
CA LYS A 103 -9.01 -21.98 -12.92
C LYS A 103 -9.66 -23.12 -13.71
N PRO A 104 -10.98 -23.32 -13.56
CA PRO A 104 -11.70 -24.45 -14.16
C PRO A 104 -12.00 -24.28 -15.65
N VAL A 105 -11.78 -23.10 -16.23
CA VAL A 105 -12.13 -22.74 -17.60
C VAL A 105 -10.97 -22.09 -18.34
N ILE A 106 -10.97 -22.18 -19.67
CA ILE A 106 -10.08 -21.39 -20.53
C ILE A 106 -10.74 -20.04 -20.77
N SER A 107 -10.09 -18.95 -20.37
CA SER A 107 -10.54 -17.58 -20.63
C SER A 107 -9.38 -16.60 -20.45
N ASN A 108 -9.54 -15.38 -20.96
CA ASN A 108 -8.58 -14.33 -20.66
C ASN A 108 -8.47 -14.10 -19.16
N ILE A 109 -7.25 -13.87 -18.69
CA ILE A 109 -6.94 -13.16 -17.46
C ILE A 109 -6.34 -11.81 -17.88
N ALA A 110 -6.66 -10.74 -17.15
CA ALA A 110 -5.96 -9.47 -17.30
C ALA A 110 -5.12 -9.16 -16.08
N VAL A 111 -3.94 -8.60 -16.34
CA VAL A 111 -3.23 -7.74 -15.39
C VAL A 111 -3.33 -6.32 -15.93
N LYS A 112 -3.75 -5.41 -15.07
CA LYS A 112 -3.90 -4.00 -15.39
C LYS A 112 -3.22 -3.14 -14.33
N PHE A 113 -2.63 -2.05 -14.78
CA PHE A 113 -2.03 -1.03 -13.92
C PHE A 113 -2.75 0.30 -14.09
N GLU A 114 -3.04 0.97 -12.97
CA GLU A 114 -3.68 2.28 -12.89
C GLU A 114 -2.87 3.21 -11.97
N GLY A 115 -3.03 4.52 -12.11
CA GLY A 115 -2.33 5.50 -11.27
C GLY A 115 -2.16 6.84 -11.96
N THR A 116 -1.02 7.48 -11.75
CA THR A 116 -0.66 8.77 -12.35
C THR A 116 -0.49 8.69 -13.87
N SER A 117 0.03 7.56 -14.36
CA SER A 117 0.12 7.29 -15.80
C SER A 117 -1.20 6.77 -16.37
N ALA A 118 -1.39 6.92 -17.69
CA ALA A 118 -2.56 6.39 -18.37
C ALA A 118 -2.70 4.87 -18.14
N PRO A 119 -3.89 4.37 -17.75
CA PRO A 119 -4.08 2.96 -17.45
C PRO A 119 -3.67 2.05 -18.61
N ILE A 120 -3.09 0.90 -18.27
CA ILE A 120 -2.70 -0.13 -19.23
C ILE A 120 -3.24 -1.48 -18.78
N GLU A 121 -3.87 -2.21 -19.70
CA GLU A 121 -4.42 -3.54 -19.48
C GLU A 121 -3.90 -4.48 -20.56
N ILE A 122 -3.40 -5.64 -20.15
CA ILE A 122 -3.00 -6.71 -21.07
C ILE A 122 -3.80 -7.96 -20.70
N GLN A 123 -4.44 -8.57 -21.70
CA GLN A 123 -5.21 -9.79 -21.55
C GLN A 123 -4.52 -10.97 -22.24
N ILE A 124 -4.38 -12.08 -21.53
CA ILE A 124 -3.82 -13.32 -22.07
C ILE A 124 -4.70 -14.50 -21.62
N PRO A 125 -5.09 -15.42 -22.53
CA PRO A 125 -5.81 -16.63 -22.13
C PRO A 125 -4.85 -17.62 -21.46
N ASN A 126 -5.34 -18.27 -20.39
CA ASN A 126 -4.71 -19.51 -19.90
C ASN A 126 -4.85 -20.62 -20.96
N THR A 127 -3.97 -21.60 -20.93
CA THR A 127 -3.97 -22.74 -21.87
C THR A 127 -4.36 -24.06 -21.23
N VAL A 128 -4.35 -24.14 -19.90
CA VAL A 128 -4.75 -25.33 -19.14
C VAL A 128 -5.88 -25.03 -18.17
N THR A 129 -6.68 -26.05 -17.85
CA THR A 129 -7.72 -25.96 -16.82
C THR A 129 -7.39 -26.87 -15.65
N ASN A 130 -7.80 -26.46 -14.44
CA ASN A 130 -7.59 -27.21 -13.20
C ASN A 130 -6.13 -27.63 -12.97
N GLN A 131 -5.20 -26.79 -13.43
CA GLN A 131 -3.75 -26.93 -13.27
C GLN A 131 -3.16 -25.53 -13.09
N TRP A 132 -2.07 -25.43 -12.33
CA TRP A 132 -1.31 -24.20 -12.25
C TRP A 132 -0.62 -23.91 -13.58
N GLU A 133 -0.71 -22.65 -14.00
CA GLU A 133 -0.03 -22.10 -15.16
C GLU A 133 0.58 -20.76 -14.79
N GLU A 134 1.84 -20.54 -15.14
CA GLU A 134 2.44 -19.20 -15.10
C GLU A 134 2.15 -18.49 -16.43
N ILE A 135 1.57 -17.29 -16.35
CA ILE A 135 1.26 -16.44 -17.50
C ILE A 135 2.10 -15.17 -17.40
N THR A 136 2.79 -14.82 -18.48
CA THR A 136 3.68 -13.65 -18.55
C THR A 136 3.13 -12.59 -19.49
N PHE A 137 3.12 -11.34 -19.04
CA PHE A 137 2.62 -10.15 -19.70
C PHE A 137 3.77 -9.20 -20.03
N ASP A 138 3.84 -8.74 -21.28
CA ASP A 138 4.89 -7.83 -21.75
C ASP A 138 4.41 -6.37 -21.67
N PHE A 139 4.87 -5.66 -20.64
CA PHE A 139 4.62 -4.24 -20.41
C PHE A 139 5.77 -3.35 -20.94
N SER A 140 6.57 -3.81 -21.91
CA SER A 140 7.64 -2.99 -22.52
C SER A 140 7.14 -1.65 -23.08
N GLY A 141 5.87 -1.58 -23.51
CA GLY A 141 5.21 -0.34 -23.94
C GLY A 141 4.97 0.68 -22.81
N SER A 142 5.15 0.28 -21.55
CA SER A 142 4.97 1.11 -20.36
C SER A 142 6.28 1.54 -19.70
N ILE A 143 7.45 1.24 -20.31
CA ILE A 143 8.75 1.69 -19.78
C ILE A 143 8.76 3.22 -19.61
N GLY A 144 9.12 3.68 -18.41
CA GLY A 144 9.12 5.07 -18.00
C GLY A 144 7.81 5.55 -17.36
N ASN A 145 6.78 4.71 -17.32
CA ASN A 145 5.52 5.01 -16.66
C ASN A 145 5.50 4.50 -15.22
N THR A 146 4.79 5.24 -14.36
CA THR A 146 4.57 4.92 -12.96
C THR A 146 3.07 4.74 -12.68
N TYR A 147 2.74 3.73 -11.90
CA TYR A 147 1.39 3.32 -11.52
C TYR A 147 1.30 3.13 -10.01
N SER A 148 0.13 3.20 -9.42
CA SER A 148 -0.08 3.11 -7.97
C SER A 148 -1.11 2.04 -7.57
N ARG A 149 -1.59 1.27 -8.56
CA ARG A 149 -2.59 0.23 -8.40
C ARG A 149 -2.33 -0.89 -9.40
N ILE A 150 -2.37 -2.13 -8.90
CA ILE A 150 -2.50 -3.34 -9.71
C ILE A 150 -3.94 -3.84 -9.65
N VAL A 151 -4.45 -4.30 -10.79
CA VAL A 151 -5.79 -4.86 -10.96
C VAL A 151 -5.64 -6.24 -11.60
N ILE A 152 -6.26 -7.24 -10.98
CA ILE A 152 -6.36 -8.61 -11.51
C ILE A 152 -7.80 -8.87 -11.93
N ILE A 153 -7.99 -9.21 -13.21
CA ILE A 153 -9.28 -9.63 -13.77
C ILE A 153 -9.15 -11.11 -14.11
N PRO A 154 -9.55 -12.04 -13.22
CA PRO A 154 -9.20 -13.46 -13.32
C PRO A 154 -9.86 -14.21 -14.49
N ASP A 155 -10.95 -13.68 -15.03
CA ASP A 155 -11.79 -14.31 -16.04
C ASP A 155 -12.54 -13.21 -16.82
N PHE A 156 -12.95 -13.49 -18.06
CA PHE A 156 -13.70 -12.59 -18.95
C PHE A 156 -14.95 -13.24 -19.54
N GLU A 157 -15.24 -14.49 -19.18
CA GLU A 157 -16.37 -15.22 -19.72
C GLU A 157 -17.64 -15.03 -18.88
N ALA A 158 -18.79 -15.02 -19.56
CA ALA A 158 -20.07 -15.20 -18.89
C ALA A 158 -20.15 -16.63 -18.33
N ARG A 159 -20.67 -16.78 -17.11
CA ARG A 159 -20.59 -18.04 -16.35
C ARG A 159 -21.98 -18.63 -16.14
N THR A 160 -22.08 -19.96 -16.18
CA THR A 160 -23.32 -20.69 -15.84
C THR A 160 -23.30 -21.29 -14.43
N GLN A 161 -22.15 -21.23 -13.77
CA GLN A 161 -21.90 -21.61 -12.39
C GLN A 161 -20.78 -20.72 -11.80
N GLU A 162 -20.61 -20.76 -10.48
CA GLU A 162 -19.50 -20.09 -9.81
C GLU A 162 -18.17 -20.71 -10.28
N ASN A 163 -17.22 -19.87 -10.67
CA ASN A 163 -15.85 -20.31 -10.97
C ASN A 163 -14.95 -19.91 -9.81
N ILE A 164 -14.28 -20.90 -9.22
CA ILE A 164 -13.22 -20.64 -8.24
C ILE A 164 -11.91 -20.47 -9.00
N VAL A 165 -11.32 -19.30 -8.89
CA VAL A 165 -10.02 -18.97 -9.48
C VAL A 165 -9.02 -18.76 -8.36
N TYR A 166 -7.89 -19.46 -8.43
CA TYR A 166 -6.74 -19.17 -7.58
C TYR A 166 -5.67 -18.45 -8.38
N PHE A 167 -5.01 -17.50 -7.76
CA PHE A 167 -3.81 -16.91 -8.29
C PHE A 167 -2.79 -16.65 -7.19
N ASP A 168 -1.53 -16.60 -7.59
CA ASP A 168 -0.40 -16.57 -6.67
C ASP A 168 0.89 -16.15 -7.41
N ASN A 169 1.97 -15.88 -6.66
CA ASN A 169 3.30 -15.58 -7.16
C ASN A 169 3.27 -14.53 -8.28
N ILE A 170 2.64 -13.38 -8.01
CA ILE A 170 2.60 -12.29 -8.98
C ILE A 170 3.96 -11.61 -8.98
N GLN A 171 4.76 -11.82 -10.02
CA GLN A 171 5.99 -11.09 -10.22
C GLN A 171 5.70 -9.81 -10.97
N VAL A 172 5.87 -8.69 -10.29
CA VAL A 172 5.72 -7.36 -10.86
C VAL A 172 7.09 -6.69 -10.89
N PRO A 173 7.28 -5.57 -11.63
CA PRO A 173 8.41 -4.69 -11.42
C PRO A 173 8.78 -4.61 -9.94
N ASP A 174 10.06 -4.47 -9.62
CA ASP A 174 10.44 -3.67 -8.46
C ASP A 174 9.82 -2.28 -8.71
N GLY A 175 8.52 -2.18 -8.40
CA GLY A 175 8.00 -0.98 -7.87
C GLY A 175 8.97 -0.60 -6.78
N VAL A 176 9.17 0.69 -6.62
CA VAL A 176 9.44 1.13 -5.29
C VAL A 176 8.17 0.73 -4.53
N THR A 177 8.07 -0.52 -4.04
CA THR A 177 7.55 -0.76 -2.70
C THR A 177 8.53 0.01 -1.84
N SER A 178 8.38 1.33 -1.87
CA SER A 178 8.76 2.16 -0.77
C SER A 178 7.84 1.59 0.28
N VAL A 179 8.33 0.60 1.03
CA VAL A 179 8.14 0.63 2.46
C VAL A 179 8.46 2.07 2.78
N LEU A 180 7.39 2.87 2.85
CA LEU A 180 7.45 4.28 3.07
C LEU A 180 8.38 4.44 4.27
N PRO A 181 9.56 5.04 4.09
CA PRO A 181 10.74 4.64 4.84
C PRO A 181 10.56 4.90 6.33
N GLU A 182 10.21 3.94 7.17
CA GLU A 182 9.85 4.26 8.56
C GLU A 182 10.97 5.04 9.30
N PRO A 183 10.60 5.95 10.23
CA PRO A 183 11.58 6.73 10.96
C PRO A 183 12.45 5.79 11.80
N ALA A 184 13.73 5.70 11.45
CA ALA A 184 14.69 4.87 12.17
C ALA A 184 15.31 5.56 13.39
N VAL A 185 15.11 6.88 13.51
CA VAL A 185 15.64 7.72 14.59
C VAL A 185 14.46 8.32 15.34
N ALA A 186 14.55 8.30 16.67
CA ALA A 186 13.58 8.97 17.54
C ALA A 186 13.50 10.47 17.25
N ALA A 187 12.38 11.09 17.62
CA ALA A 187 12.30 12.54 17.67
C ALA A 187 13.42 13.11 18.56
N PRO A 188 14.00 14.27 18.22
CA PRO A 188 15.01 14.91 19.06
C PRO A 188 14.46 15.17 20.47
N THR A 189 15.30 14.98 21.49
CA THR A 189 14.94 15.40 22.85
C THR A 189 14.86 16.93 22.90
N PRO A 190 13.72 17.52 23.29
CA PRO A 190 13.59 18.98 23.37
C PRO A 190 14.51 19.55 24.46
N THR A 191 15.04 20.75 24.23
CA THR A 191 16.09 21.36 25.08
C THR A 191 15.63 22.56 25.90
N GLN A 192 14.34 22.88 25.84
CA GLN A 192 13.84 24.13 26.40
C GLN A 192 13.68 23.99 27.92
N ASP A 193 13.69 25.10 28.64
CA ASP A 193 13.48 25.05 30.08
C ASP A 193 12.07 24.48 30.36
N PRO A 194 11.91 23.42 31.18
CA PRO A 194 10.60 22.87 31.51
C PRO A 194 9.61 23.91 32.05
N GLY A 195 10.08 25.01 32.66
CA GLY A 195 9.23 26.12 33.11
C GLY A 195 8.62 26.97 31.99
N ASP A 196 9.19 26.89 30.78
CA ASP A 196 8.76 27.63 29.59
C ASP A 196 7.97 26.74 28.60
N VAL A 197 7.62 25.51 28.99
CA VAL A 197 6.98 24.51 28.12
C VAL A 197 5.66 24.05 28.71
N ILE A 198 4.59 24.11 27.90
CA ILE A 198 3.38 23.32 28.11
C ILE A 198 3.51 22.10 27.19
N SER A 199 3.79 20.93 27.77
CA SER A 199 3.96 19.70 26.99
C SER A 199 2.64 18.95 26.88
N MET A 200 2.27 18.52 25.68
CA MET A 200 1.09 17.67 25.46
C MET A 200 1.48 16.20 25.31
N PHE A 201 2.66 15.91 24.74
CA PHE A 201 3.17 14.55 24.54
C PHE A 201 4.70 14.57 24.44
N SER A 202 5.38 14.16 25.51
CA SER A 202 6.85 14.06 25.55
C SER A 202 7.31 13.14 26.68
N ASP A 203 8.39 12.39 26.45
CA ASP A 203 9.11 11.67 27.51
C ASP A 203 10.11 12.56 28.29
N ALA A 204 10.35 13.79 27.82
CA ALA A 204 11.29 14.74 28.43
C ALA A 204 10.63 15.69 29.46
N TYR A 205 9.32 15.89 29.37
CA TYR A 205 8.56 16.80 30.23
C TYR A 205 7.37 16.10 30.90
N THR A 206 6.70 16.80 31.82
CA THR A 206 5.41 16.33 32.35
C THR A 206 4.30 16.83 31.44
N ASP A 207 3.56 15.89 30.84
CA ASP A 207 2.46 16.22 29.94
C ASP A 207 1.23 16.75 30.68
N VAL A 208 0.57 17.75 30.08
CA VAL A 208 -0.78 18.16 30.47
C VAL A 208 -1.81 17.16 29.92
N PRO A 209 -2.99 17.04 30.54
CA PRO A 209 -4.02 16.14 30.03
C PRO A 209 -4.50 16.53 28.62
N VAL A 210 -4.71 15.52 27.77
CA VAL A 210 -5.32 15.65 26.44
C VAL A 210 -6.50 14.68 26.37
N ASP A 211 -7.68 15.16 25.96
CA ASP A 211 -8.91 14.34 26.00
C ASP A 211 -8.92 13.29 24.90
N THR A 212 -8.49 13.66 23.70
CA THR A 212 -8.30 12.72 22.59
C THR A 212 -7.24 13.22 21.62
N TRP A 213 -6.51 12.27 21.05
CA TRP A 213 -5.56 12.47 19.95
C TRP A 213 -6.17 12.14 18.59
N LEU A 214 -7.36 11.55 18.56
CA LEU A 214 -8.10 11.24 17.35
C LEU A 214 -9.59 11.33 17.66
N THR A 215 -10.20 12.47 17.35
CA THR A 215 -11.64 12.68 17.53
C THR A 215 -12.47 11.76 16.62
N VAL A 216 -13.72 11.52 16.98
CA VAL A 216 -14.65 10.69 16.18
C VAL A 216 -14.98 11.27 14.81
N TRP A 217 -14.73 12.57 14.62
CA TRP A 217 -14.90 13.29 13.36
C TRP A 217 -13.61 13.38 12.54
N SER A 218 -12.50 12.83 13.05
CA SER A 218 -11.25 12.69 12.31
C SER A 218 -11.38 11.68 11.18
N SER A 219 -10.50 11.79 10.19
CA SER A 219 -10.36 10.81 9.11
C SER A 219 -8.94 10.27 9.12
N GLY A 220 -8.72 9.18 9.84
CA GLY A 220 -7.45 8.50 9.97
C GLY A 220 -7.50 7.43 11.06
N THR A 221 -6.46 6.62 11.14
CA THR A 221 -6.23 5.64 12.21
C THR A 221 -5.08 6.13 13.09
N LEU A 222 -5.19 5.96 14.41
CA LEU A 222 -4.13 6.29 15.35
C LEU A 222 -3.65 5.04 16.08
N GLU A 223 -2.33 4.89 16.16
CA GLU A 223 -1.65 3.88 16.95
C GLU A 223 -0.56 4.52 17.81
N ASP A 224 -0.35 3.98 19.01
CA ASP A 224 0.82 4.30 19.82
C ASP A 224 1.94 3.32 19.49
N VAL A 225 3.07 3.83 19.00
CA VAL A 225 4.26 3.06 18.65
C VAL A 225 5.47 3.53 19.44
N SER A 226 6.58 2.80 19.34
CA SER A 226 7.87 3.23 19.89
C SER A 226 8.92 3.25 18.80
N ILE A 227 9.55 4.41 18.57
CA ILE A 227 10.64 4.57 17.62
C ILE A 227 11.94 4.73 18.40
N ALA A 228 12.85 3.76 18.25
CA ALA A 228 14.12 3.73 18.98
C ALA A 228 13.96 3.94 20.52
N GLY A 229 12.84 3.51 21.09
CA GLY A 229 12.52 3.65 22.52
C GLY A 229 11.74 4.90 22.91
N ASN A 230 11.56 5.86 21.99
CA ASN A 230 10.75 7.06 22.22
C ASN A 230 9.27 6.77 21.88
N PRO A 231 8.30 7.09 22.76
CA PRO A 231 6.88 6.98 22.46
C PRO A 231 6.48 7.87 21.29
N THR A 232 5.65 7.38 20.36
CA THR A 232 5.25 8.14 19.18
C THR A 232 3.81 7.85 18.78
N LYS A 233 3.07 8.90 18.39
CA LYS A 233 1.74 8.79 17.76
C LYS A 233 1.91 8.52 16.26
N LYS A 234 1.49 7.35 15.78
CA LYS A 234 1.47 7.01 14.34
C LYS A 234 0.05 7.20 13.80
N TYR A 235 -0.09 8.07 12.81
CA TYR A 235 -1.33 8.19 12.04
C TYR A 235 -1.20 7.45 10.71
N SER A 236 -2.24 6.74 10.29
CA SER A 236 -2.31 6.02 9.01
C SER A 236 -3.63 6.27 8.32
N SER A 237 -3.65 6.20 6.98
CA SER A 237 -4.80 6.62 6.16
C SER A 237 -5.30 8.03 6.53
N LEU A 238 -4.36 8.92 6.87
CA LEU A 238 -4.65 10.22 7.47
C LEU A 238 -5.06 11.23 6.38
N ASN A 239 -6.26 11.78 6.53
CA ASN A 239 -6.68 13.01 5.85
C ASN A 239 -6.55 14.20 6.84
N PHE A 240 -7.11 14.06 8.04
CA PHE A 240 -6.93 15.00 9.13
C PHE A 240 -7.23 14.34 10.49
N ALA A 241 -6.61 14.84 11.55
CA ALA A 241 -6.85 14.41 12.92
C ALA A 241 -7.18 15.61 13.81
N GLY A 242 -8.25 15.49 14.58
CA GLY A 242 -8.59 16.39 15.67
C GLY A 242 -7.93 15.94 16.97
N ILE A 243 -7.24 16.86 17.62
CA ILE A 243 -6.69 16.69 18.96
C ILE A 243 -7.45 17.68 19.86
N GLU A 244 -8.10 17.18 20.91
CA GLU A 244 -8.99 17.98 21.74
C GLU A 244 -8.46 18.09 23.17
N THR A 245 -8.47 19.32 23.68
CA THR A 245 -8.33 19.66 25.09
C THR A 245 -9.51 20.55 25.48
N THR A 246 -10.39 20.04 26.30
CA THR A 246 -11.73 20.60 26.53
C THR A 246 -12.06 20.67 28.02
N GLY A 247 -13.01 21.53 28.38
CA GLY A 247 -13.45 21.66 29.76
C GLY A 247 -12.30 21.98 30.72
N ALA A 248 -12.06 21.09 31.70
CA ALA A 248 -10.99 21.27 32.69
C ALA A 248 -9.57 21.11 32.12
N ASN A 249 -9.46 20.56 30.90
CA ASN A 249 -8.17 20.32 30.24
C ASN A 249 -7.82 21.41 29.22
N LEU A 250 -8.66 22.45 29.06
CA LEU A 250 -8.35 23.61 28.21
C LEU A 250 -6.96 24.17 28.54
N ILE A 251 -6.18 24.45 27.50
CA ILE A 251 -4.81 24.92 27.63
C ILE A 251 -4.77 26.43 27.43
N ASP A 252 -4.34 27.17 28.46
CA ASP A 252 -4.01 28.59 28.34
C ASP A 252 -2.60 28.77 27.78
N VAL A 253 -2.51 29.18 26.51
CA VAL A 253 -1.26 29.45 25.81
C VAL A 253 -0.95 30.94 25.70
N THR A 254 -1.61 31.82 26.47
CA THR A 254 -1.46 33.29 26.37
C THR A 254 0.00 33.77 26.54
N GLY A 255 0.78 33.06 27.36
CA GLY A 255 2.21 33.35 27.56
C GLY A 255 3.14 32.73 26.52
N MET A 256 2.62 31.88 25.64
CA MET A 256 3.41 31.13 24.66
C MET A 256 3.49 31.87 23.34
N THR A 257 4.61 31.70 22.67
CA THR A 257 4.89 32.37 21.39
C THR A 257 5.24 31.40 20.26
N HIS A 258 5.44 30.13 20.60
CA HIS A 258 5.88 29.09 19.67
C HIS A 258 5.06 27.83 19.87
N PHE A 259 4.80 27.13 18.77
CA PHE A 259 4.30 25.77 18.76
C PHE A 259 5.41 24.88 18.18
N HIS A 260 5.76 23.80 18.87
CA HIS A 260 6.78 22.85 18.42
C HIS A 260 6.15 21.46 18.33
N ILE A 261 6.29 20.84 17.17
CA ILE A 261 5.99 19.45 16.90
C ILE A 261 7.12 18.86 16.06
N ASP A 262 7.56 17.66 16.39
CA ASP A 262 8.47 16.88 15.56
C ASP A 262 7.64 15.89 14.73
N ILE A 263 7.77 15.99 13.41
CA ILE A 263 6.98 15.21 12.46
C ILE A 263 7.92 14.52 11.51
N TRP A 264 7.60 13.27 11.24
CA TRP A 264 8.19 12.53 10.17
C TRP A 264 7.06 11.99 9.29
N SER A 265 7.18 12.17 7.97
CA SER A 265 6.27 11.59 7.00
C SER A 265 7.07 11.06 5.82
N PRO A 266 6.70 9.90 5.28
CA PRO A 266 7.36 9.32 4.11
C PRO A 266 6.91 9.94 2.78
N ASP A 267 5.73 10.53 2.75
CA ASP A 267 4.94 10.76 1.54
C ASP A 267 4.21 12.11 1.51
N ASN A 268 4.23 12.89 2.60
CA ASN A 268 3.54 14.16 2.65
C ASN A 268 4.43 15.33 2.22
N ASN A 269 3.94 16.10 1.25
CA ASN A 269 4.58 17.33 0.76
C ASN A 269 3.99 18.60 1.40
N ASP A 270 2.86 18.52 2.11
CA ASP A 270 2.24 19.67 2.80
C ASP A 270 1.61 19.24 4.13
N PHE A 271 2.19 19.67 5.25
CA PHE A 271 1.61 19.46 6.59
C PHE A 271 0.91 20.74 7.07
N LYS A 272 -0.23 20.59 7.73
CA LYS A 272 -1.02 21.73 8.21
C LYS A 272 -1.30 21.62 9.70
N VAL A 273 -1.15 22.74 10.39
CA VAL A 273 -1.58 22.89 11.78
C VAL A 273 -2.65 23.95 11.82
N LYS A 274 -3.81 23.58 12.38
CA LYS A 274 -4.89 24.51 12.66
C LYS A 274 -5.11 24.57 14.17
N LEU A 275 -4.98 25.77 14.72
CA LEU A 275 -5.33 26.05 16.12
C LEU A 275 -6.71 26.67 16.16
N VAL A 276 -7.54 26.21 17.10
CA VAL A 276 -8.87 26.74 17.37
C VAL A 276 -8.90 27.25 18.81
N ASP A 277 -9.26 28.51 18.96
CA ASP A 277 -9.47 29.18 20.24
C ASP A 277 -10.97 29.25 20.49
N PHE A 278 -11.45 28.66 21.60
CA PHE A 278 -12.86 28.68 22.00
C PHE A 278 -13.26 29.97 22.70
N GLY A 279 -12.41 30.99 22.68
CA GLY A 279 -12.74 32.31 23.19
C GLY A 279 -12.91 32.35 24.70
N ALA A 280 -13.62 33.37 25.18
CA ALA A 280 -13.76 33.64 26.60
C ALA A 280 -14.74 32.69 27.30
N ASP A 281 -15.64 32.05 26.55
CA ASP A 281 -16.61 31.11 27.11
C ASP A 281 -16.05 29.68 27.27
N GLY A 282 -14.96 29.36 26.55
CA GLY A 282 -14.29 28.07 26.60
C GLY A 282 -15.11 26.93 26.00
N LEU A 283 -16.10 27.24 25.16
CA LEU A 283 -17.01 26.29 24.53
C LEU A 283 -16.96 26.40 23.01
N PHE A 284 -16.91 25.25 22.34
CA PHE A 284 -17.03 25.23 20.89
C PHE A 284 -18.42 25.69 20.42
N GLY A 285 -18.44 26.58 19.43
CA GLY A 285 -19.66 27.11 18.81
C GLY A 285 -20.39 28.15 19.66
N GLY A 286 -19.70 28.78 20.61
CA GLY A 286 -20.19 29.87 21.46
C GLY A 286 -20.39 31.18 20.70
N GLY A 287 -19.74 31.32 19.54
CA GLY A 287 -19.82 32.49 18.67
C GLY A 287 -18.68 33.49 18.87
N ASP A 288 -17.77 33.21 19.79
CA ASP A 288 -16.49 33.90 19.98
C ASP A 288 -15.27 33.03 19.59
N ASP A 289 -15.51 31.82 19.06
CA ASP A 289 -14.48 30.95 18.52
C ASP A 289 -13.66 31.64 17.40
N THR A 290 -12.34 31.48 17.44
CA THR A 290 -11.46 31.87 16.33
C THR A 290 -10.53 30.74 15.93
N GLU A 291 -10.05 30.76 14.70
CA GLU A 291 -9.16 29.71 14.20
C GLU A 291 -8.10 30.26 13.25
N HIS A 292 -6.94 29.61 13.24
CA HIS A 292 -5.86 29.94 12.34
C HIS A 292 -5.15 28.68 11.85
N GLU A 293 -4.92 28.59 10.53
CA GLU A 293 -4.21 27.48 9.89
C GLU A 293 -2.87 27.98 9.33
N ILE A 294 -1.81 27.22 9.62
CA ILE A 294 -0.48 27.39 9.03
C ILE A 294 -0.17 26.17 8.20
N ILE A 295 0.36 26.40 7.00
CA ILE A 295 0.80 25.36 6.05
C ILE A 295 2.33 25.30 6.10
N TYR A 296 2.85 24.10 6.30
CA TYR A 296 4.27 23.76 6.28
C TYR A 296 4.56 22.97 5.00
N PRO A 297 5.25 23.58 4.03
CA PRO A 297 5.66 22.92 2.78
C PRO A 297 6.89 22.02 2.97
#